data_AF-A0A9D1DZQ0-F1
#
_entry.id   AF-A0A9D1DZQ0-F1
#
_cell.length_a   1.000
_cell.length_b   1.000
_cell.length_c   1.000
_cell.angle_alpha   90.00
_cell.angle_beta   90.00
_cell.angle_gamma   90.00
#
_symmetry.space_group_name_H-M   'P 1'
#
loop_
_entity.id
_entity.type
_entity.pdbx_description
1 polymer ?
#
loop_
_entity_poly.entity_id
_entity_poly.type
_entity_poly.pdbx_seq_one_letter_code
_entity_poly.pdbx_strand_id
1 'polypeptide(L)'
;MNRDPYPPPGDGQTSGQAGRWSGGWAGRQKPQYNPEDGRYYNHGTGQQPPPGDGGRFSRDPREYGWNAGPGGGPGYPPPGMQPPAPEKQLRQTIKRTVKLVLPALLILFLVEYLFAFAVSFGISAYISQASWSFTDYPPDTYFGIPYGLYDLLTSYLPVVVGEAAAILFLRARTGLRLKDFFAKPEVLSREPGVEGGCREPERAPLSGGKLALWVAFASLAGIGVSMIGQIFAMVELNFLYEIGFPYYSPDFSTGGYTLLDTILCNLYICVLGPVLEELIFRGFMLRALQRHGSAFAVIFTSVMFMLFHMNLVQLFTPLLTGMFLALLAVKTRSLIPSICCHILNNTLSTVLSYIPFESDFAAGMATLAQIAVFILIFACFWMLWGRQFLPLMRDRDPAMKLSGKLGAAFTAWPSVTFILIYIGMIIYSTLMTWLSYYYY
;
A
#
# COMPACT_ATOMS: atom_id res chain seq x y z
N MET A 1 -71.14 30.50 -44.14
CA MET A 1 -71.19 29.31 -45.01
C MET A 1 -70.46 28.18 -44.30
N ASN A 2 -71.16 27.06 -44.13
CA ASN A 2 -70.76 25.83 -43.46
C ASN A 2 -69.38 25.28 -43.88
N ARG A 3 -68.64 24.64 -42.95
CA ARG A 3 -68.55 23.17 -42.79
C ARG A 3 -67.44 22.76 -41.79
N ASP A 4 -67.84 22.09 -40.71
CA ASP A 4 -67.10 21.00 -40.03
C ASP A 4 -67.07 19.74 -40.94
N PRO A 5 -66.26 18.65 -40.73
CA PRO A 5 -65.89 18.04 -39.43
C PRO A 5 -64.51 17.33 -39.28
N TYR A 6 -64.22 16.89 -38.04
CA TYR A 6 -63.15 16.01 -37.51
C TYR A 6 -63.04 14.61 -38.19
N PRO A 7 -61.90 13.84 -38.08
CA PRO A 7 -61.63 12.95 -36.92
C PRO A 7 -60.13 12.71 -36.49
N PRO A 8 -59.87 12.13 -35.28
CA PRO A 8 -58.56 11.63 -34.79
C PRO A 8 -58.30 10.17 -35.30
N PRO A 9 -57.19 9.39 -35.03
CA PRO A 9 -56.34 9.30 -33.81
C PRO A 9 -54.84 8.91 -34.03
N GLY A 10 -54.08 8.61 -32.96
CA GLY A 10 -52.96 7.65 -33.02
C GLY A 10 -51.76 7.90 -32.10
N ASP A 11 -51.71 7.18 -30.98
CA ASP A 11 -50.52 7.00 -30.15
C ASP A 11 -49.39 6.29 -30.91
N GLY A 12 -48.15 6.77 -30.74
CA GLY A 12 -46.95 6.16 -31.34
C GLY A 12 -45.68 6.61 -30.62
N GLN A 13 -45.12 5.69 -29.84
CA GLN A 13 -43.94 5.83 -29.00
C GLN A 13 -42.63 6.19 -29.74
N THR A 14 -41.70 6.78 -28.96
CA THR A 14 -40.22 6.67 -28.97
C THR A 14 -39.35 7.67 -29.74
N SER A 15 -38.15 7.88 -29.16
CA SER A 15 -37.03 8.76 -29.52
C SER A 15 -37.27 10.24 -29.19
N GLY A 16 -36.50 10.90 -28.32
CA GLY A 16 -35.07 10.75 -28.07
C GLY A 16 -34.40 12.06 -28.48
N GLN A 17 -34.49 13.11 -27.66
CA GLN A 17 -33.62 14.28 -27.79
C GLN A 17 -33.15 14.76 -26.43
N ALA A 18 -31.85 14.57 -26.20
CA ALA A 18 -31.09 15.06 -25.08
C ALA A 18 -30.96 16.59 -25.18
N GLY A 19 -31.73 17.31 -24.36
CA GLY A 19 -31.51 18.72 -24.09
C GLY A 19 -30.37 18.90 -23.09
N ARG A 20 -29.28 19.54 -23.54
CA ARG A 20 -28.25 20.13 -22.68
C ARG A 20 -28.90 21.08 -21.68
N TRP A 21 -28.59 20.91 -20.39
CA TRP A 21 -28.77 21.95 -19.39
C TRP A 21 -27.45 22.24 -18.69
N SER A 22 -26.80 23.30 -19.18
CA SER A 22 -25.84 24.11 -18.45
C SER A 22 -26.61 25.01 -17.48
N GLY A 23 -26.41 24.83 -16.17
CA GLY A 23 -26.99 25.67 -15.12
C GLY A 23 -26.05 25.73 -13.92
N GLY A 24 -25.67 26.95 -13.52
CA GLY A 24 -24.55 27.25 -12.65
C GLY A 24 -24.67 26.80 -11.20
N TRP A 25 -23.53 26.46 -10.62
CA TRP A 25 -23.35 26.17 -9.19
C TRP A 25 -22.93 27.44 -8.46
N ALA A 26 -23.87 28.10 -7.81
CA ALA A 26 -23.61 29.18 -6.87
C ALA A 26 -24.47 28.99 -5.61
N GLY A 27 -23.82 28.82 -4.44
CA GLY A 27 -24.36 29.32 -3.18
C GLY A 27 -25.20 28.44 -2.26
N ARG A 28 -25.20 27.09 -2.32
CA ARG A 28 -25.87 26.30 -1.26
C ARG A 28 -24.91 25.99 -0.10
N GLN A 29 -25.13 26.62 1.05
CA GLN A 29 -24.47 26.27 2.32
C GLN A 29 -24.87 24.85 2.76
N LYS A 30 -23.95 24.11 3.39
CA LYS A 30 -24.22 22.74 3.86
C LYS A 30 -25.25 22.75 5.01
N PRO A 31 -26.20 21.79 5.06
CA PRO A 31 -27.11 21.66 6.20
C PRO A 31 -26.35 21.41 7.51
N GLN A 32 -26.83 22.00 8.62
CA GLN A 32 -26.25 21.85 9.95
C GLN A 32 -26.88 20.65 10.68
N TYR A 33 -26.04 19.85 11.33
CA TYR A 33 -26.46 18.68 12.11
C TYR A 33 -26.87 19.10 13.53
N ASN A 34 -28.06 18.70 13.97
CA ASN A 34 -28.51 18.85 15.36
C ASN A 34 -28.27 17.53 16.14
N PRO A 35 -27.43 17.54 17.20
CA PRO A 35 -27.15 16.35 18.00
C PRO A 35 -28.33 15.87 18.86
N GLU A 36 -29.30 16.73 19.18
CA GLU A 36 -30.40 16.39 20.10
C GLU A 36 -31.48 15.53 19.44
N ASP A 37 -31.72 15.71 18.14
CA ASP A 37 -32.74 15.00 17.37
C ASP A 37 -32.18 14.16 16.20
N GLY A 38 -30.88 14.26 15.94
CA GLY A 38 -30.16 13.51 14.92
C GLY A 38 -30.46 13.93 13.48
N ARG A 39 -31.01 15.14 13.24
CA ARG A 39 -31.48 15.60 11.93
C ARG A 39 -30.62 16.74 11.36
N TYR A 40 -30.67 16.91 10.04
CA TYR A 40 -30.02 18.00 9.31
C TYR A 40 -31.02 19.09 8.94
N TYR A 41 -30.63 20.35 9.12
CA TYR A 41 -31.46 21.53 8.87
C TYR A 41 -30.78 22.53 7.93
N ASN A 42 -31.55 23.17 7.05
CA ASN A 42 -31.03 24.21 6.18
C ASN A 42 -30.72 25.50 6.97
N HIS A 43 -29.60 26.15 6.63
CA HIS A 43 -29.23 27.43 7.22
C HIS A 43 -30.32 28.48 6.99
N GLY A 44 -30.75 29.12 8.07
CA GLY A 44 -31.68 30.26 8.05
C GLY A 44 -33.17 29.92 8.12
N THR A 45 -33.60 28.68 7.82
CA THR A 45 -35.03 28.32 7.81
C THR A 45 -35.45 27.33 8.89
N GLY A 46 -34.51 26.59 9.50
CA GLY A 46 -34.83 25.59 10.52
C GLY A 46 -35.70 24.42 10.02
N GLN A 47 -35.87 24.30 8.70
CA GLN A 47 -36.66 23.23 8.08
C GLN A 47 -35.76 22.11 7.56
N GLN A 48 -36.29 20.88 7.59
CA GLN A 48 -35.63 19.73 6.99
C GLN A 48 -35.64 19.85 5.45
N PRO A 49 -34.56 19.47 4.76
CA PRO A 49 -34.55 19.45 3.31
C PRO A 49 -35.57 18.41 2.77
N PRO A 50 -36.23 18.70 1.64
CA PRO A 50 -37.24 17.82 1.07
C PRO A 50 -36.65 16.46 0.63
N PRO A 51 -37.42 15.36 0.75
CA PRO A 51 -36.95 14.02 0.40
C PRO A 51 -36.82 13.90 -1.11
N GLY A 52 -35.59 14.01 -1.61
CA GLY A 52 -35.29 13.84 -3.04
C GLY A 52 -34.11 14.68 -3.54
N ASP A 53 -33.78 15.78 -2.86
CA ASP A 53 -32.69 16.69 -3.29
C ASP A 53 -31.33 16.36 -2.64
N GLY A 54 -31.21 15.15 -2.10
CA GLY A 54 -29.96 14.60 -1.60
C GLY A 54 -29.07 14.18 -2.77
N GLY A 55 -28.29 15.12 -3.32
CA GLY A 55 -27.28 14.82 -4.33
C GLY A 55 -26.40 13.65 -3.87
N ARG A 56 -26.44 12.51 -4.60
CA ARG A 56 -25.50 11.37 -4.64
C ARG A 56 -24.54 11.16 -3.45
N PHE A 57 -25.04 11.21 -2.22
CA PHE A 57 -24.31 10.80 -1.02
C PHE A 57 -25.13 9.81 -0.18
N SER A 58 -25.91 8.96 -0.84
CA SER A 58 -26.46 7.77 -0.19
C SER A 58 -25.44 6.64 -0.30
N ARG A 59 -24.81 6.27 0.83
CA ARG A 59 -24.01 5.04 0.95
C ARG A 59 -24.93 3.84 0.66
N ASP A 60 -24.45 2.88 -0.13
CA ASP A 60 -25.23 1.69 -0.48
C ASP A 60 -25.66 0.94 0.80
N PRO A 61 -26.97 0.73 1.04
CA PRO A 61 -27.48 0.02 2.22
C PRO A 61 -26.89 -1.38 2.40
N ARG A 62 -26.35 -1.99 1.33
CA ARG A 62 -25.68 -3.29 1.37
C ARG A 62 -24.37 -3.29 2.18
N GLU A 63 -23.73 -2.13 2.37
CA GLU A 63 -22.54 -2.00 3.24
C GLU A 63 -22.84 -2.26 4.72
N TYR A 64 -24.11 -2.18 5.14
CA TYR A 64 -24.55 -2.47 6.51
C TYR A 64 -25.11 -3.89 6.69
N GLY A 65 -25.03 -4.74 5.65
CA GLY A 65 -25.46 -6.15 5.73
C GLY A 65 -26.97 -6.37 5.57
N TRP A 66 -27.70 -5.42 4.98
CA TRP A 66 -29.11 -5.60 4.64
C TRP A 66 -29.24 -6.38 3.33
N ASN A 67 -29.67 -7.65 3.41
CA ASN A 67 -30.05 -8.41 2.23
C ASN A 67 -31.41 -7.90 1.72
N ALA A 68 -31.45 -7.44 0.47
CA ALA A 68 -32.71 -7.21 -0.23
C ALA A 68 -33.38 -8.58 -0.45
N GLY A 69 -34.55 -8.78 0.16
CA GLY A 69 -35.43 -9.87 -0.25
C GLY A 69 -35.87 -9.69 -1.70
N PRO A 70 -36.26 -10.76 -2.40
CA PRO A 70 -36.61 -10.68 -3.82
C PRO A 70 -37.91 -9.88 -3.96
N GLY A 71 -37.80 -8.62 -4.39
CA GLY A 71 -38.95 -7.78 -4.77
C GLY A 71 -39.06 -6.38 -4.14
N GLY A 72 -38.15 -5.95 -3.25
CA GLY A 72 -38.25 -4.63 -2.60
C GLY A 72 -37.03 -3.74 -2.87
N GLY A 73 -37.25 -2.48 -3.30
CA GLY A 73 -36.22 -1.45 -3.38
C GLY A 73 -35.55 -1.17 -2.02
N PRO A 74 -34.46 -0.35 -1.97
CA PRO A 74 -33.68 -0.12 -0.76
C PRO A 74 -34.53 0.56 0.33
N GLY A 75 -35.09 -0.23 1.23
CA GLY A 75 -35.86 0.24 2.38
C GLY A 75 -34.92 0.78 3.46
N TYR A 76 -35.19 2.00 3.92
CA TYR A 76 -34.61 2.52 5.17
C TYR A 76 -35.12 1.69 6.36
N PRO A 77 -34.33 1.58 7.44
CA PRO A 77 -34.75 0.84 8.63
C PRO A 77 -36.01 1.48 9.24
N PRO A 78 -36.90 0.67 9.84
CA PRO A 78 -38.09 1.17 10.51
C PRO A 78 -37.71 2.12 11.66
N PRO A 79 -38.55 3.14 11.96
CA PRO A 79 -38.27 4.12 13.00
C PRO A 79 -38.04 3.43 14.35
N GLY A 80 -36.87 3.65 14.96
CA GLY A 80 -36.52 3.12 16.29
C GLY A 80 -35.44 2.02 16.31
N MET A 81 -35.04 1.46 15.17
CA MET A 81 -33.86 0.58 15.12
C MET A 81 -32.57 1.39 14.98
N GLN A 82 -31.84 1.57 16.08
CA GLN A 82 -30.46 2.04 16.01
C GLN A 82 -29.59 0.96 15.35
N PRO A 83 -28.69 1.31 14.41
CA PRO A 83 -27.69 0.36 13.92
C PRO A 83 -26.90 -0.19 15.12
N PRO A 84 -26.54 -1.49 15.11
CA PRO A 84 -25.77 -2.07 16.20
C PRO A 84 -24.51 -1.23 16.41
N ALA A 85 -24.20 -0.93 17.68
CA ALA A 85 -23.01 -0.15 18.03
C ALA A 85 -21.78 -0.68 17.25
N PRO A 86 -20.91 0.20 16.73
CA PRO A 86 -19.77 -0.19 15.87
C PRO A 86 -18.95 -1.36 16.42
N GLU A 87 -18.87 -1.46 17.75
CA GLU A 87 -18.18 -2.51 18.48
C GLU A 87 -18.85 -3.90 18.40
N LYS A 88 -20.19 -3.97 18.40
CA LYS A 88 -20.95 -5.22 18.20
C LYS A 88 -20.79 -5.72 16.76
N GLN A 89 -20.82 -4.81 15.78
CA GLN A 89 -20.57 -5.12 14.38
C GLN A 89 -19.14 -5.61 14.16
N LEU A 90 -18.13 -4.94 14.74
CA LEU A 90 -16.74 -5.38 14.71
C LEU A 90 -16.57 -6.79 15.29
N ARG A 91 -17.14 -7.08 16.47
CA ARG A 91 -17.10 -8.42 17.08
C ARG A 91 -17.74 -9.51 16.21
N GLN A 92 -18.85 -9.22 15.55
CA GLN A 92 -19.51 -10.18 14.65
C GLN A 92 -18.70 -10.42 13.37
N THR A 93 -18.12 -9.36 12.79
CA THR A 93 -17.22 -9.47 11.63
C THR A 93 -15.99 -10.30 11.98
N ILE A 94 -15.35 -10.05 13.13
CA ILE A 94 -14.23 -10.86 13.65
C ILE A 94 -14.64 -12.34 13.75
N LYS A 95 -15.77 -12.63 14.40
CA LYS A 95 -16.24 -14.02 14.56
C LYS A 95 -16.49 -14.72 13.23
N ARG A 96 -17.05 -14.02 12.23
CA ARG A 96 -17.30 -14.58 10.89
C ARG A 96 -16.00 -14.81 10.11
N THR A 97 -15.08 -13.84 10.14
CA THR A 97 -13.77 -13.95 9.49
C THR A 97 -12.97 -15.13 10.03
N VAL A 98 -12.93 -15.28 11.36
CA VAL A 98 -12.25 -16.39 12.05
C VAL A 98 -12.87 -17.75 11.70
N LYS A 99 -14.20 -17.87 11.67
CA LYS A 99 -14.87 -19.17 11.45
C LYS A 99 -14.82 -19.69 10.03
N LEU A 100 -14.94 -18.81 9.03
CA LEU A 100 -15.18 -19.25 7.63
C LEU A 100 -13.96 -19.05 6.73
N VAL A 101 -13.15 -18.03 6.99
CA VAL A 101 -12.13 -17.57 6.04
C VAL A 101 -10.72 -17.90 6.51
N LEU A 102 -10.48 -17.88 7.83
CA LEU A 102 -9.21 -18.34 8.39
C LEU A 102 -8.85 -19.78 7.94
N PRO A 103 -9.77 -20.76 7.91
CA PRO A 103 -9.45 -22.10 7.43
C PRO A 103 -9.11 -22.13 5.94
N ALA A 104 -9.87 -21.42 5.10
CA ALA A 104 -9.63 -21.40 3.65
C ALA A 104 -8.34 -20.66 3.27
N LEU A 105 -8.03 -19.56 3.98
CA LEU A 105 -6.77 -18.84 3.83
C LEU A 105 -5.60 -19.67 4.36
N LEU A 106 -5.75 -20.30 5.53
CA LEU A 106 -4.75 -21.24 6.06
C LEU A 106 -4.53 -22.39 5.09
N ILE A 107 -5.55 -22.94 4.44
CA ILE A 107 -5.40 -24.01 3.44
C ILE A 107 -4.66 -23.49 2.21
N LEU A 108 -5.01 -22.32 1.69
CA LEU A 108 -4.33 -21.73 0.52
C LEU A 108 -2.86 -21.44 0.84
N PHE A 109 -2.61 -20.92 2.05
CA PHE A 109 -1.27 -20.74 2.63
C PHE A 109 -0.52 -22.05 2.79
N LEU A 110 -1.17 -23.04 3.39
CA LEU A 110 -0.58 -24.35 3.61
C LEU A 110 -0.22 -24.95 2.25
N VAL A 111 -1.07 -24.85 1.24
CA VAL A 111 -0.80 -25.35 -0.11
C VAL A 111 0.35 -24.59 -0.77
N GLU A 112 0.39 -23.27 -0.69
CA GLU A 112 1.43 -22.44 -1.30
C GLU A 112 2.80 -22.63 -0.63
N TYR A 113 2.84 -22.66 0.69
CA TYR A 113 4.08 -22.85 1.46
C TYR A 113 4.46 -24.32 1.59
N LEU A 114 3.52 -25.27 1.55
CA LEU A 114 3.83 -26.69 1.33
C LEU A 114 4.32 -26.92 -0.09
N PHE A 115 3.87 -26.16 -1.09
CA PHE A 115 4.39 -26.22 -2.44
C PHE A 115 5.81 -25.66 -2.50
N ALA A 116 6.05 -24.45 -1.96
CA ALA A 116 7.38 -23.89 -1.84
C ALA A 116 8.30 -24.80 -1.01
N PHE A 117 7.82 -25.33 0.11
CA PHE A 117 8.52 -26.34 0.91
C PHE A 117 8.76 -27.62 0.12
N ALA A 118 7.79 -28.17 -0.60
CA ALA A 118 7.95 -29.40 -1.38
C ALA A 118 8.90 -29.20 -2.57
N VAL A 119 8.95 -28.00 -3.14
CA VAL A 119 9.94 -27.62 -4.15
C VAL A 119 11.32 -27.53 -3.51
N SER A 120 11.49 -26.76 -2.43
CA SER A 120 12.78 -26.59 -1.75
C SER A 120 13.30 -27.89 -1.10
N PHE A 121 12.43 -28.64 -0.42
CA PHE A 121 12.71 -29.96 0.13
C PHE A 121 12.89 -31.00 -0.97
N GLY A 122 12.09 -30.96 -2.05
CA GLY A 122 12.26 -31.84 -3.19
C GLY A 122 13.62 -31.62 -3.88
N ILE A 123 14.02 -30.37 -4.04
CA ILE A 123 15.35 -29.97 -4.51
C ILE A 123 16.41 -30.50 -3.53
N SER A 124 16.28 -30.22 -2.23
CA SER A 124 17.25 -30.63 -1.20
C SER A 124 17.33 -32.16 -1.01
N ALA A 125 16.22 -32.87 -1.13
CA ALA A 125 16.12 -34.33 -0.97
C ALA A 125 16.57 -35.06 -2.23
N TYR A 126 16.24 -34.57 -3.43
CA TYR A 126 16.79 -35.06 -4.70
C TYR A 126 18.32 -34.93 -4.69
N ILE A 127 18.81 -33.78 -4.25
CA ILE A 127 20.23 -33.52 -4.03
C ILE A 127 20.83 -34.55 -3.07
N SER A 128 20.25 -34.74 -1.87
CA SER A 128 20.77 -35.68 -0.87
C SER A 128 20.80 -37.14 -1.34
N GLN A 129 19.89 -37.51 -2.26
CA GLN A 129 19.82 -38.85 -2.85
C GLN A 129 20.74 -39.01 -4.07
N ALA A 130 21.00 -37.93 -4.80
CA ALA A 130 21.92 -37.92 -5.93
C ALA A 130 23.39 -37.90 -5.50
N SER A 131 23.69 -37.52 -4.25
CA SER A 131 25.03 -37.32 -3.72
C SER A 131 25.44 -38.41 -2.72
N TRP A 132 26.03 -39.50 -3.22
CA TRP A 132 26.66 -40.50 -2.34
C TRP A 132 28.01 -40.06 -1.78
N SER A 133 28.53 -38.89 -2.18
CA SER A 133 29.76 -38.28 -1.66
C SER A 133 29.64 -36.75 -1.67
N PHE A 134 29.57 -36.15 -0.49
CA PHE A 134 29.54 -34.69 -0.27
C PHE A 134 30.84 -33.96 -0.65
N THR A 135 31.79 -34.63 -1.32
CA THR A 135 33.18 -34.18 -1.45
C THR A 135 33.57 -33.58 -2.79
N ASP A 136 32.72 -33.65 -3.84
CA ASP A 136 33.09 -33.26 -5.21
C ASP A 136 32.13 -32.24 -5.86
N TYR A 137 31.60 -31.29 -5.09
CA TYR A 137 30.84 -30.18 -5.69
C TYR A 137 31.77 -29.05 -6.16
N PRO A 138 31.47 -28.40 -7.30
CA PRO A 138 32.16 -27.18 -7.68
C PRO A 138 32.08 -26.13 -6.54
N PRO A 139 33.16 -25.37 -6.30
CA PRO A 139 33.30 -24.45 -5.16
C PRO A 139 32.33 -23.25 -5.17
N ASP A 140 31.48 -23.13 -6.19
CA ASP A 140 30.51 -22.07 -6.45
C ASP A 140 29.05 -22.57 -6.46
N THR A 141 28.81 -23.73 -5.83
CA THR A 141 27.49 -24.37 -5.82
C THR A 141 27.01 -24.74 -4.41
N TYR A 142 25.72 -24.54 -4.15
CA TYR A 142 25.01 -25.20 -3.04
C TYR A 142 24.53 -26.54 -3.57
N PHE A 143 25.24 -27.60 -3.17
CA PHE A 143 24.95 -28.97 -3.56
C PHE A 143 24.86 -29.21 -5.08
N GLY A 144 25.76 -28.60 -5.85
CA GLY A 144 25.78 -28.71 -7.32
C GLY A 144 24.79 -27.79 -8.04
N ILE A 145 24.00 -26.99 -7.31
CA ILE A 145 23.21 -25.89 -7.85
C ILE A 145 24.01 -24.58 -7.70
N PRO A 146 24.18 -23.78 -8.77
CA PRO A 146 24.82 -22.47 -8.66
C PRO A 146 24.17 -21.61 -7.56
N TYR A 147 24.98 -20.92 -6.75
CA TYR A 147 24.48 -20.15 -5.60
C TYR A 147 23.32 -19.21 -5.95
N GLY A 148 23.45 -18.46 -7.04
CA GLY A 148 22.41 -17.53 -7.48
C GLY A 148 21.11 -18.22 -7.88
N LEU A 149 21.18 -19.40 -8.50
CA LEU A 149 19.98 -20.18 -8.84
C LEU A 149 19.33 -20.76 -7.58
N TYR A 150 20.12 -21.22 -6.61
CA TYR A 150 19.60 -21.68 -5.33
C TYR A 150 18.83 -20.55 -4.63
N ASP A 151 19.43 -19.37 -4.49
CA ASP A 151 18.79 -18.23 -3.82
C ASP A 151 17.56 -17.73 -4.58
N LEU A 152 17.58 -17.73 -5.92
CA LEU A 152 16.40 -17.43 -6.73
C LEU A 152 15.23 -18.36 -6.41
N LEU A 153 15.48 -19.66 -6.27
CA LEU A 153 14.45 -20.67 -6.06
C LEU A 153 13.97 -20.75 -4.60
N THR A 154 14.84 -20.53 -3.63
CA THR A 154 14.54 -20.71 -2.21
C THR A 154 14.19 -19.40 -1.50
N SER A 155 14.81 -18.29 -1.90
CA SER A 155 14.62 -17.01 -1.22
C SER A 155 13.66 -16.09 -1.98
N TYR A 156 13.82 -15.94 -3.29
CA TYR A 156 13.06 -14.95 -4.06
C TYR A 156 11.74 -15.48 -4.63
N LEU A 157 11.75 -16.67 -5.25
CA LEU A 157 10.57 -17.23 -5.90
C LEU A 157 9.38 -17.41 -4.94
N PRO A 158 9.54 -17.95 -3.71
CA PRO A 158 8.41 -18.08 -2.78
C PRO A 158 7.79 -16.73 -2.39
N VAL A 159 8.62 -15.68 -2.26
CA VAL A 159 8.14 -14.33 -1.93
C VAL A 159 7.36 -13.74 -3.10
N VAL A 160 7.89 -13.82 -4.33
CA VAL A 160 7.19 -13.34 -5.54
C VAL A 160 5.83 -14.03 -5.70
N VAL A 161 5.80 -15.36 -5.53
CA VAL A 161 4.57 -16.15 -5.66
C VAL A 161 3.58 -15.75 -4.56
N GLY A 162 4.04 -15.64 -3.31
CA GLY A 162 3.25 -15.20 -2.16
C GLY A 162 2.63 -13.82 -2.34
N GLU A 163 3.41 -12.84 -2.78
CA GLU A 163 2.95 -11.48 -3.05
C GLU A 163 1.97 -11.42 -4.22
N ALA A 164 2.23 -12.17 -5.30
CA ALA A 164 1.33 -12.24 -6.44
C ALA A 164 -0.01 -12.89 -6.04
N ALA A 165 0.02 -13.99 -5.28
CA ALA A 165 -1.17 -14.65 -4.74
C ALA A 165 -1.96 -13.71 -3.82
N ALA A 166 -1.26 -12.95 -2.97
CA ALA A 166 -1.85 -11.92 -2.11
C ALA A 166 -2.59 -10.86 -2.93
N ILE A 167 -1.96 -10.31 -3.96
CA ILE A 167 -2.55 -9.28 -4.82
C ILE A 167 -3.78 -9.83 -5.53
N LEU A 168 -3.73 -11.05 -6.05
CA LEU A 168 -4.88 -11.71 -6.69
C LEU A 168 -6.03 -11.93 -5.70
N PHE A 169 -5.73 -12.41 -4.50
CA PHE A 169 -6.71 -12.58 -3.43
C PHE A 169 -7.34 -11.25 -3.02
N LEU A 170 -6.53 -10.22 -2.77
CA LEU A 170 -7.00 -8.90 -2.36
C LEU A 170 -7.84 -8.24 -3.46
N ARG A 171 -7.45 -8.41 -4.73
CA ARG A 171 -8.27 -7.99 -5.87
C ARG A 171 -9.62 -8.70 -5.87
N ALA A 172 -9.65 -10.02 -5.72
CA ALA A 172 -10.89 -10.80 -5.69
C ALA A 172 -11.80 -10.38 -4.51
N ARG A 173 -11.22 -10.01 -3.37
CA ARG A 173 -11.96 -9.60 -2.17
C ARG A 173 -12.44 -8.16 -2.16
N THR A 174 -11.67 -7.24 -2.73
CA THR A 174 -11.97 -5.80 -2.72
C THR A 174 -12.69 -5.33 -3.99
N GLY A 175 -12.60 -6.09 -5.07
CA GLY A 175 -13.10 -5.68 -6.40
C GLY A 175 -12.27 -4.57 -7.06
N LEU A 176 -11.18 -4.11 -6.44
CA LEU A 176 -10.30 -3.08 -6.98
C LEU A 176 -9.57 -3.59 -8.23
N ARG A 177 -9.56 -2.81 -9.31
CA ARG A 177 -8.84 -3.16 -10.53
C ARG A 177 -7.45 -2.54 -10.47
N LEU A 178 -6.44 -3.25 -10.99
CA LEU A 178 -5.06 -2.76 -10.97
C LEU A 178 -4.91 -1.38 -11.63
N LYS A 179 -5.62 -1.12 -12.73
CA LYS A 179 -5.62 0.19 -13.40
C LYS A 179 -6.06 1.35 -12.50
N ASP A 180 -6.86 1.09 -11.47
CA ASP A 180 -7.33 2.12 -10.53
C ASP A 180 -6.19 2.58 -9.58
N PHE A 181 -5.04 1.90 -9.58
CA PHE A 181 -3.82 2.29 -8.85
C PHE A 181 -2.87 3.18 -9.65
N PHE A 182 -2.90 3.08 -10.98
CA PHE A 182 -1.99 3.75 -11.91
C PHE A 182 -2.65 4.95 -12.61
N ALA A 183 -3.63 5.57 -11.96
CA ALA A 183 -4.20 6.83 -12.44
C ALA A 183 -3.11 7.90 -12.56
N LYS A 184 -3.32 8.89 -13.46
CA LYS A 184 -2.39 10.01 -13.62
C LYS A 184 -2.23 10.73 -12.27
N PRO A 185 -1.00 10.95 -11.79
CA PRO A 185 -0.77 11.63 -10.52
C PRO A 185 -1.36 13.05 -10.52
N GLU A 186 -2.07 13.41 -9.46
CA GLU A 186 -2.62 14.75 -9.24
C GLU A 186 -1.70 15.54 -8.30
N VAL A 187 -0.89 16.46 -8.84
CA VAL A 187 0.01 17.33 -8.05
C VAL A 187 -0.30 18.79 -8.36
N LEU A 188 -0.54 19.63 -7.35
CA LEU A 188 -0.89 21.04 -7.53
C LEU A 188 0.35 21.95 -7.53
N SER A 189 0.30 23.02 -8.33
CA SER A 189 1.45 23.92 -8.55
C SER A 189 1.76 24.88 -7.39
N ARG A 190 0.80 25.26 -6.51
CA ARG A 190 0.99 26.14 -5.32
C ARG A 190 -0.08 25.94 -4.22
N GLU A 191 0.24 26.35 -2.98
CA GLU A 191 -0.71 26.46 -1.85
C GLU A 191 -1.66 27.66 -1.98
N PRO A 192 -2.85 27.65 -1.33
CA PRO A 192 -3.60 28.87 -1.07
C PRO A 192 -2.78 29.81 -0.18
N GLY A 193 -2.51 31.01 -0.67
CA GLY A 193 -1.95 32.08 0.16
C GLY A 193 -2.93 32.44 1.29
N VAL A 194 -2.43 32.52 2.51
CA VAL A 194 -3.13 33.14 3.64
C VAL A 194 -2.89 34.64 3.56
N GLU A 195 -3.47 35.32 2.57
CA GLU A 195 -3.48 36.78 2.53
C GLU A 195 -4.84 37.28 2.09
N GLY A 196 -5.39 38.20 2.89
CA GLY A 196 -6.72 38.76 2.72
C GLY A 196 -6.85 39.47 1.38
N GLY A 197 -7.77 38.99 0.56
CA GLY A 197 -8.10 39.59 -0.73
C GLY A 197 -8.64 38.55 -1.69
N CYS A 198 -9.91 38.64 -2.03
CA CYS A 198 -10.64 37.68 -2.86
C CYS A 198 -10.04 37.57 -4.29
N ARG A 199 -9.10 36.65 -4.49
CA ARG A 199 -8.89 35.88 -5.72
C ARG A 199 -7.99 34.68 -5.40
N GLU A 200 -8.58 33.50 -5.29
CA GLU A 200 -7.80 32.26 -5.22
C GLU A 200 -6.93 32.17 -6.49
N PRO A 201 -5.61 31.95 -6.38
CA PRO A 201 -4.80 31.67 -7.56
C PRO A 201 -5.34 30.42 -8.27
N GLU A 202 -5.45 30.47 -9.59
CA GLU A 202 -5.96 29.38 -10.42
C GLU A 202 -5.14 28.09 -10.18
N ARG A 203 -5.75 27.12 -9.51
CA ARG A 203 -5.11 25.86 -9.10
C ARG A 203 -5.18 24.89 -10.28
N ALA A 204 -4.06 24.65 -10.95
CA ALA A 204 -3.97 23.65 -12.02
C ALA A 204 -3.06 22.46 -11.62
N PRO A 205 -3.44 21.22 -11.94
CA PRO A 205 -2.55 20.07 -11.83
C PRO A 205 -1.28 20.28 -12.68
N LEU A 206 -0.14 19.81 -12.18
CA LEU A 206 1.07 19.66 -12.99
C LEU A 206 0.78 18.72 -14.16
N SER A 207 1.24 19.10 -15.34
CA SER A 207 1.06 18.31 -16.56
C SER A 207 2.39 18.20 -17.33
N GLY A 208 2.48 17.15 -18.15
CA GLY A 208 3.64 16.90 -19.01
C GLY A 208 4.97 16.85 -18.25
N GLY A 209 5.98 17.55 -18.77
CA GLY A 209 7.34 17.54 -18.22
C GLY A 209 7.48 18.06 -16.79
N LYS A 210 6.62 19.00 -16.35
CA LYS A 210 6.67 19.52 -14.97
C LYS A 210 6.31 18.45 -13.95
N LEU A 211 5.34 17.58 -14.28
CA LEU A 211 4.98 16.46 -13.41
C LEU A 211 6.11 15.43 -13.36
N ALA A 212 6.72 15.10 -14.50
CA ALA A 212 7.84 14.17 -14.55
C ALA A 212 9.04 14.67 -13.72
N LEU A 213 9.37 15.95 -13.84
CA LEU A 213 10.43 16.57 -13.03
C LEU A 213 10.09 16.54 -11.53
N TRP A 214 8.83 16.81 -11.16
CA TRP A 214 8.41 16.73 -9.76
C TRP A 214 8.53 15.31 -9.21
N VAL A 215 8.11 14.29 -9.99
CA VAL A 215 8.25 12.88 -9.59
C VAL A 215 9.73 12.51 -9.45
N ALA A 216 10.58 12.89 -10.39
CA ALA A 216 12.02 12.63 -10.31
C ALA A 216 12.63 13.27 -9.04
N PHE A 217 12.29 14.53 -8.76
CA PHE A 217 12.79 15.22 -7.58
C PHE A 217 12.24 14.63 -6.27
N ALA A 218 10.97 14.21 -6.24
CA ALA A 218 10.38 13.48 -5.12
C ALA A 218 11.08 12.14 -4.90
N SER A 219 11.43 11.40 -5.95
CA SER A 219 12.17 10.14 -5.85
C SER A 219 13.56 10.35 -5.26
N LEU A 220 14.30 11.37 -5.70
CA LEU A 220 15.61 11.72 -5.13
C LEU A 220 15.49 12.16 -3.67
N ALA A 221 14.45 12.91 -3.32
CA ALA A 221 14.15 13.28 -1.94
C ALA A 221 13.84 12.05 -1.07
N GLY A 222 13.19 11.03 -1.62
CA GLY A 222 12.94 9.76 -0.94
C GLY A 222 14.23 9.00 -0.61
N ILE A 223 15.25 9.07 -1.46
CA ILE A 223 16.59 8.56 -1.13
C ILE A 223 17.16 9.32 0.07
N GLY A 224 16.96 10.63 0.16
CA GLY A 224 17.34 11.40 1.35
C GLY A 224 16.66 10.94 2.63
N VAL A 225 15.39 10.56 2.57
CA VAL A 225 14.68 9.93 3.71
C VAL A 225 15.30 8.59 4.06
N SER A 226 15.63 7.76 3.06
CA SER A 226 16.34 6.49 3.25
C SER A 226 17.70 6.70 3.93
N MET A 227 18.47 7.73 3.54
CA MET A 227 19.75 8.07 4.18
C MET A 227 19.59 8.47 5.65
N ILE A 228 18.53 9.20 6.01
CA ILE A 228 18.21 9.48 7.41
C ILE A 228 17.94 8.18 8.16
N GLY A 229 17.17 7.27 7.55
CA GLY A 229 16.97 5.92 8.06
C GLY A 229 18.27 5.15 8.28
N GLN A 230 19.22 5.24 7.35
CA GLN A 230 20.53 4.58 7.47
C GLN A 230 21.38 5.14 8.61
N ILE A 231 21.28 6.44 8.92
CA ILE A 231 21.93 7.00 10.12
C ILE A 231 21.36 6.33 11.38
N PHE A 232 20.03 6.17 11.47
CA PHE A 232 19.41 5.47 12.59
C PHE A 232 19.77 3.99 12.63
N ALA A 233 19.83 3.31 11.48
CA ALA A 233 20.28 1.93 11.37
C ALA A 233 21.73 1.76 11.87
N MET A 234 22.61 2.72 11.57
CA MET A 234 23.98 2.73 12.09
C MET A 234 24.00 2.87 13.63
N VAL A 235 23.18 3.76 14.20
CA VAL A 235 23.07 3.90 15.67
C VAL A 235 22.50 2.63 16.31
N GLU A 236 21.47 2.04 15.69
CA GLU A 236 20.86 0.77 16.09
C GLU A 236 21.88 -0.37 16.09
N LEU A 237 22.65 -0.53 15.01
CA LEU A 237 23.68 -1.56 14.91
C LEU A 237 24.75 -1.42 15.99
N ASN A 238 25.24 -0.20 16.22
CA ASN A 238 26.22 0.05 17.29
C ASN A 238 25.62 -0.28 18.67
N PHE A 239 24.37 0.11 18.91
CA PHE A 239 23.69 -0.23 20.16
C PHE A 239 23.57 -1.75 20.37
N LEU A 240 23.13 -2.50 19.35
CA LEU A 240 23.00 -3.96 19.42
C LEU A 240 24.35 -4.63 19.68
N TYR A 241 25.41 -4.14 19.03
CA TYR A 241 26.78 -4.60 19.24
C TYR A 241 27.23 -4.38 20.69
N GLU A 242 27.06 -3.17 21.23
CA GLU A 242 27.47 -2.81 22.59
C GLU A 242 26.77 -3.63 23.69
N ILE A 243 25.49 -3.98 23.48
CA ILE A 243 24.75 -4.83 24.44
C ILE A 243 24.99 -6.33 24.23
N GLY A 244 25.83 -6.70 23.25
CA GLY A 244 26.11 -8.10 22.90
C GLY A 244 24.89 -8.84 22.34
N PHE A 245 23.94 -8.14 21.74
CA PHE A 245 22.76 -8.77 21.14
C PHE A 245 23.14 -9.36 19.78
N PRO A 246 22.84 -10.64 19.52
CA PRO A 246 23.15 -11.26 18.23
C PRO A 246 22.32 -10.58 17.14
N TYR A 247 22.99 -10.07 16.12
CA TYR A 247 22.34 -9.49 14.95
C TYR A 247 22.76 -10.24 13.68
N TYR A 248 21.83 -10.31 12.73
CA TYR A 248 22.04 -10.85 11.40
C TYR A 248 21.56 -9.83 10.40
N SER A 249 22.43 -9.45 9.47
CA SER A 249 22.05 -8.71 8.27
C SER A 249 22.05 -9.71 7.11
N PRO A 250 20.96 -9.85 6.36
CA PRO A 250 20.97 -10.63 5.14
C PRO A 250 22.07 -10.13 4.20
N ASP A 251 22.89 -11.05 3.70
CA ASP A 251 23.86 -10.74 2.66
C ASP A 251 23.13 -10.74 1.31
N PHE A 252 23.23 -9.63 0.59
CA PHE A 252 22.70 -9.47 -0.76
C PHE A 252 23.83 -9.41 -1.79
N SER A 253 25.05 -9.78 -1.41
CA SER A 253 26.16 -9.89 -2.34
C SER A 253 25.88 -10.98 -3.36
N THR A 254 26.19 -10.71 -4.63
CA THR A 254 26.03 -11.67 -5.72
C THR A 254 27.35 -12.38 -6.03
N GLY A 255 28.21 -12.53 -5.01
CA GLY A 255 29.48 -13.23 -5.12
C GLY A 255 29.25 -14.69 -5.49
N GLY A 256 29.85 -15.16 -6.60
CA GLY A 256 29.65 -16.54 -7.07
C GLY A 256 28.36 -16.77 -7.86
N TYR A 257 27.56 -15.73 -8.14
CA TYR A 257 26.39 -15.85 -9.00
C TYR A 257 26.80 -15.83 -10.47
N THR A 258 26.03 -16.51 -11.33
CA THR A 258 26.18 -16.31 -12.77
C THR A 258 25.65 -14.93 -13.17
N LEU A 259 26.01 -14.45 -14.37
CA LEU A 259 25.46 -13.20 -14.91
C LEU A 259 23.93 -13.24 -14.96
N LEU A 260 23.35 -14.37 -15.36
CA LEU A 260 21.90 -14.52 -15.45
C LEU A 260 21.26 -14.43 -14.06
N ASP A 261 21.79 -15.14 -13.07
CA ASP A 261 21.24 -15.13 -11.72
C ASP A 261 21.32 -13.72 -11.10
N THR A 262 22.44 -13.03 -11.31
CA THR A 262 22.63 -11.64 -10.89
C THR A 262 21.58 -10.72 -11.51
N ILE A 263 21.33 -10.85 -12.82
CA ILE A 263 20.31 -10.04 -13.52
C ILE A 263 18.91 -10.32 -12.96
N LEU A 264 18.57 -11.59 -12.74
CA LEU A 264 17.25 -11.99 -12.24
C LEU A 264 17.01 -11.52 -10.80
N CYS A 265 18.01 -11.67 -9.92
CA CYS A 265 17.94 -11.19 -8.54
C CYS A 265 17.80 -9.66 -8.50
N ASN A 266 18.60 -8.93 -9.28
CA ASN A 266 18.51 -7.48 -9.36
C ASN A 266 17.19 -7.00 -9.97
N LEU A 267 16.62 -7.71 -10.94
CA LEU A 267 15.30 -7.37 -11.47
C LEU A 267 14.22 -7.49 -10.38
N TYR A 268 14.34 -8.47 -9.49
CA TYR A 268 13.45 -8.58 -8.34
C TYR A 268 13.67 -7.44 -7.35
N ILE A 269 14.88 -7.31 -6.81
CA ILE A 269 15.24 -6.33 -5.76
C ILE A 269 14.92 -4.90 -6.21
N CYS A 270 15.27 -4.56 -7.46
CA CYS A 270 15.16 -3.19 -7.95
C CYS A 270 13.79 -2.85 -8.52
N VAL A 271 13.02 -3.83 -9.02
CA VAL A 271 11.80 -3.56 -9.80
C VAL A 271 10.60 -4.36 -9.31
N LEU A 272 10.65 -5.70 -9.40
CA LEU A 272 9.46 -6.52 -9.15
C LEU A 272 9.01 -6.44 -7.69
N GLY A 273 9.91 -6.62 -6.72
CA GLY A 273 9.63 -6.47 -5.30
C GLY A 273 9.02 -5.10 -4.98
N PRO A 274 9.70 -3.99 -5.32
CA PRO A 274 9.16 -2.64 -5.11
C PRO A 274 7.76 -2.42 -5.70
N VAL A 275 7.44 -2.98 -6.86
CA VAL A 275 6.10 -2.87 -7.48
C VAL A 275 5.05 -3.67 -6.71
N LEU A 276 5.35 -4.92 -6.35
CA LEU A 276 4.43 -5.80 -5.63
C LEU A 276 4.16 -5.27 -4.22
N GLU A 277 5.20 -4.85 -3.52
CA GLU A 277 5.12 -4.23 -2.21
C GLU A 277 4.25 -2.95 -2.25
N GLU A 278 4.50 -2.03 -3.19
CA GLU A 278 3.68 -0.82 -3.30
C GLU A 278 2.20 -1.11 -3.61
N LEU A 279 1.91 -2.15 -4.41
CA LEU A 279 0.54 -2.60 -4.64
C LEU A 279 -0.12 -3.09 -3.34
N ILE A 280 0.57 -3.91 -2.54
CA ILE A 280 0.05 -4.45 -1.29
C ILE A 280 -0.13 -3.32 -0.25
N PHE A 281 0.93 -2.57 0.03
CA PHE A 281 0.96 -1.61 1.13
C PHE A 281 0.24 -0.30 0.78
N ARG A 282 0.48 0.30 -0.40
CA ARG A 282 -0.07 1.61 -0.77
C ARG A 282 -1.35 1.46 -1.60
N GLY A 283 -1.42 0.43 -2.43
CA GLY A 283 -2.61 0.12 -3.21
C GLY A 283 -3.75 -0.40 -2.33
N PHE A 284 -3.57 -1.55 -1.68
CA PHE A 284 -4.66 -2.19 -0.92
C PHE A 284 -4.73 -1.71 0.53
N MET A 285 -3.66 -1.82 1.29
CA MET A 285 -3.69 -1.59 2.75
C MET A 285 -3.93 -0.13 3.11
N LEU A 286 -3.15 0.80 2.55
CA LEU A 286 -3.28 2.23 2.82
C LEU A 286 -4.69 2.73 2.47
N ARG A 287 -5.22 2.38 1.29
CA ARG A 287 -6.58 2.77 0.87
C ARG A 287 -7.66 2.21 1.80
N ALA A 288 -7.52 0.96 2.25
CA ALA A 288 -8.47 0.35 3.19
C ALA A 288 -8.47 1.04 4.57
N LEU A 289 -7.36 1.66 4.97
CA LEU A 289 -7.19 2.32 6.26
C LEU A 289 -7.42 3.83 6.23
N GLN A 290 -7.36 4.48 5.05
CA GLN A 290 -7.57 5.92 4.91
C GLN A 290 -8.93 6.39 5.45
N ARG A 291 -9.96 5.54 5.40
CA ARG A 291 -11.27 5.80 6.04
C ARG A 291 -11.22 5.95 7.57
N HIS A 292 -10.10 5.62 8.20
CA HIS A 292 -9.85 5.80 9.63
C HIS A 292 -8.90 6.98 9.94
N GLY A 293 -8.59 7.77 8.91
CA GLY A 293 -7.70 8.93 8.96
C GLY A 293 -6.38 8.66 8.23
N SER A 294 -5.99 9.60 7.37
CA SER A 294 -4.78 9.50 6.53
C SER A 294 -3.51 9.33 7.37
N ALA A 295 -3.37 10.07 8.48
CA ALA A 295 -2.22 9.96 9.37
C ALA A 295 -2.08 8.55 9.97
N PHE A 296 -3.19 7.99 10.47
CA PHE A 296 -3.19 6.63 11.02
C PHE A 296 -2.84 5.60 9.95
N ALA A 297 -3.43 5.71 8.76
CA ALA A 297 -3.17 4.81 7.65
C ALA A 297 -1.70 4.83 7.23
N VAL A 298 -1.10 6.02 7.07
CA VAL A 298 0.32 6.20 6.75
C VAL A 298 1.22 5.54 7.79
N ILE A 299 0.99 5.82 9.07
CA ILE A 299 1.83 5.27 10.15
C ILE A 299 1.69 3.74 10.20
N PHE A 300 0.45 3.23 10.20
CA PHE A 300 0.20 1.81 10.32
C PHE A 300 0.81 1.01 9.17
N THR A 301 0.61 1.43 7.92
CA THR A 301 1.18 0.70 6.77
C THR A 301 2.70 0.78 6.74
N SER A 302 3.30 1.86 7.22
CA SER A 302 4.76 2.00 7.30
C SER A 302 5.36 1.09 8.37
N VAL A 303 4.68 0.91 9.50
CA VAL A 303 5.08 -0.07 10.52
C VAL A 303 4.96 -1.49 10.00
N MET A 304 3.87 -1.83 9.30
CA MET A 304 3.74 -3.15 8.67
C MET A 304 4.82 -3.40 7.62
N PHE A 305 5.16 -2.38 6.83
CA PHE A 305 6.23 -2.43 5.84
C PHE A 305 7.61 -2.64 6.49
N MET A 306 7.92 -1.91 7.56
CA MET A 306 9.13 -2.12 8.36
C MET A 306 9.25 -3.56 8.86
N LEU A 307 8.18 -4.10 9.46
CA LEU A 307 8.19 -5.46 9.98
C LEU A 307 8.41 -6.48 8.85
N PHE A 308 7.83 -6.26 7.67
CA PHE A 308 7.98 -7.15 6.52
C PHE A 308 9.43 -7.42 6.12
N HIS A 309 10.34 -6.48 6.36
CA HIS A 309 11.75 -6.59 5.97
C HIS A 309 12.53 -7.60 6.82
N MET A 310 11.97 -8.09 7.94
CA MET A 310 12.58 -9.14 8.76
C MET A 310 14.01 -8.84 9.23
N ASN A 311 14.42 -7.58 9.25
CA ASN A 311 15.79 -7.16 9.50
C ASN A 311 15.84 -6.16 10.64
N LEU A 312 16.27 -6.65 11.82
CA LEU A 312 16.40 -5.84 13.03
C LEU A 312 17.53 -4.80 12.95
N VAL A 313 18.49 -4.94 12.03
CA VAL A 313 19.59 -3.97 11.84
C VAL A 313 19.13 -2.77 11.01
N GLN A 314 18.04 -2.92 10.26
CA GLN A 314 17.55 -1.91 9.33
C GLN A 314 16.08 -1.61 9.62
N LEU A 315 15.66 -1.42 10.88
CA LEU A 315 14.25 -1.12 11.16
C LEU A 315 13.86 0.28 10.69
N PHE A 316 14.72 1.26 10.92
CA PHE A 316 14.39 2.66 10.68
C PHE A 316 14.35 3.03 9.19
N THR A 317 15.19 2.42 8.36
CA THR A 317 15.24 2.66 6.91
C THR A 317 13.91 2.37 6.19
N PRO A 318 13.32 1.16 6.27
CA PRO A 318 12.02 0.86 5.66
C PRO A 318 10.88 1.58 6.38
N LEU A 319 10.97 1.86 7.69
CA LEU A 319 9.94 2.63 8.38
C LEU A 319 9.82 4.05 7.80
N LEU A 320 10.93 4.80 7.75
CA LEU A 320 10.93 6.19 7.28
C LEU A 320 10.66 6.28 5.78
N THR A 321 11.31 5.42 4.98
CA THR A 321 11.04 5.31 3.54
C THR A 321 9.57 4.98 3.31
N GLY A 322 9.04 4.02 4.06
CA GLY A 322 7.64 3.62 3.96
C GLY A 322 6.66 4.74 4.27
N MET A 323 6.96 5.58 5.27
CA MET A 323 6.17 6.77 5.58
C MET A 323 6.17 7.76 4.43
N PHE A 324 7.32 8.02 3.83
CA PHE A 324 7.44 8.94 2.69
C PHE A 324 6.71 8.42 1.45
N LEU A 325 6.86 7.14 1.11
CA LEU A 325 6.14 6.49 0.00
C LEU A 325 4.62 6.54 0.21
N ALA A 326 4.15 6.28 1.43
CA ALA A 326 2.73 6.40 1.76
C ALA A 326 2.22 7.85 1.61
N LEU A 327 2.99 8.84 2.07
CA LEU A 327 2.66 10.26 1.89
C LEU A 327 2.58 10.66 0.41
N LEU A 328 3.50 10.18 -0.44
CA LEU A 328 3.44 10.38 -1.90
C LEU A 328 2.17 9.78 -2.49
N ALA A 329 1.83 8.55 -2.12
CA ALA A 329 0.63 7.87 -2.62
C ALA A 329 -0.67 8.59 -2.18
N VAL A 330 -0.75 9.04 -0.93
CA VAL A 330 -1.90 9.84 -0.45
C VAL A 330 -1.99 11.17 -1.19
N LYS A 331 -0.88 11.89 -1.31
CA LYS A 331 -0.83 13.22 -1.93
C LYS A 331 -1.24 13.18 -3.40
N THR A 332 -0.67 12.24 -4.15
CA THR A 332 -0.80 12.19 -5.62
C THR A 332 -1.98 11.35 -6.09
N ARG A 333 -2.61 10.59 -5.16
CA ARG A 333 -3.67 9.62 -5.45
C ARG A 333 -3.30 8.57 -6.51
N SER A 334 -2.01 8.33 -6.67
CA SER A 334 -1.43 7.41 -7.65
C SER A 334 -0.29 6.64 -7.01
N LEU A 335 -0.08 5.38 -7.42
CA LEU A 335 1.08 4.61 -7.01
C LEU A 335 2.33 4.91 -7.85
N ILE A 336 2.19 5.57 -8.99
CA ILE A 336 3.32 5.80 -9.90
C ILE A 336 4.47 6.53 -9.18
N PRO A 337 4.25 7.65 -8.45
CA PRO A 337 5.35 8.34 -7.80
C PRO A 337 6.02 7.53 -6.70
N SER A 338 5.25 6.75 -5.93
CA SER A 338 5.81 5.93 -4.86
C SER A 338 6.58 4.72 -5.43
N ILE A 339 6.07 4.06 -6.47
CA ILE A 339 6.78 2.99 -7.20
C ILE A 339 8.08 3.52 -7.80
N CYS A 340 8.05 4.66 -8.51
CA CYS A 340 9.27 5.24 -9.08
C CYS A 340 10.31 5.60 -8.01
N CYS A 341 9.87 6.15 -6.88
CA CYS A 341 10.73 6.45 -5.75
C CYS A 341 11.35 5.18 -5.16
N HIS A 342 10.54 4.13 -5.00
CA HIS A 342 10.97 2.88 -4.39
C HIS A 342 11.95 2.11 -5.27
N ILE A 343 11.67 2.02 -6.57
CA ILE A 343 12.56 1.45 -7.59
C ILE A 343 13.89 2.22 -7.62
N LEU A 344 13.83 3.55 -7.65
CA LEU A 344 15.04 4.37 -7.71
C LEU A 344 15.93 4.17 -6.46
N ASN A 345 15.32 4.11 -5.28
CA ASN A 345 16.05 3.89 -4.02
C ASN A 345 16.77 2.54 -4.01
N ASN A 346 16.06 1.45 -4.35
CA ASN A 346 16.66 0.11 -4.41
C ASN A 346 17.71 0.03 -5.52
N THR A 347 17.41 0.53 -6.72
CA THR A 347 18.36 0.50 -7.84
C THR A 347 19.65 1.24 -7.50
N LEU A 348 19.56 2.42 -6.90
CA LEU A 348 20.75 3.17 -6.51
C LEU A 348 21.54 2.43 -5.43
N SER A 349 20.87 1.87 -4.42
CA SER A 349 21.52 1.08 -3.37
C SER A 349 22.27 -0.11 -3.96
N THR A 350 21.64 -0.87 -4.86
CA THR A 350 22.22 -2.04 -5.54
C THR A 350 23.37 -1.66 -6.48
N VAL A 351 23.25 -0.57 -7.24
CA VAL A 351 24.34 -0.12 -8.11
C VAL A 351 25.55 0.30 -7.28
N LEU A 352 25.34 0.99 -6.16
CA LEU A 352 26.42 1.42 -5.29
C LEU A 352 27.11 0.26 -4.56
N SER A 353 26.40 -0.84 -4.27
CA SER A 353 27.02 -2.03 -3.67
C SER A 353 27.97 -2.77 -4.61
N TYR A 354 27.90 -2.52 -5.92
CA TYR A 354 28.84 -3.06 -6.91
C TYR A 354 30.07 -2.18 -7.17
N ILE A 355 30.13 -0.97 -6.60
CA ILE A 355 31.28 -0.10 -6.79
C ILE A 355 32.36 -0.51 -5.78
N PRO A 356 33.51 -1.06 -6.23
CA PRO A 356 34.60 -1.38 -5.32
C PRO A 356 35.24 -0.09 -4.81
N PHE A 357 35.61 -0.10 -3.53
CA PHE A 357 36.39 0.97 -2.91
C PHE A 357 37.79 0.45 -2.57
N GLU A 358 38.80 1.26 -2.84
CA GLU A 358 40.23 0.93 -2.60
C GLU A 358 40.56 0.75 -1.12
N SER A 359 39.74 1.29 -0.22
CA SER A 359 39.89 1.17 1.23
C SER A 359 38.57 1.42 1.95
N ASP A 360 38.44 0.90 3.16
CA ASP A 360 37.30 1.17 4.05
C ASP A 360 37.13 2.67 4.33
N PHE A 361 38.24 3.41 4.38
CA PHE A 361 38.21 4.87 4.53
C PHE A 361 37.56 5.55 3.31
N ALA A 362 37.93 5.14 2.10
CA ALA A 362 37.33 5.68 0.88
C ALA A 362 35.83 5.34 0.79
N ALA A 363 35.44 4.11 1.15
CA ALA A 363 34.05 3.71 1.25
C ALA A 363 33.28 4.58 2.24
N GLY A 364 33.81 4.77 3.45
CA GLY A 364 33.20 5.60 4.49
C GLY A 364 33.02 7.06 4.05
N MET A 365 34.03 7.65 3.41
CA MET A 365 33.94 9.02 2.88
C MET A 365 32.89 9.14 1.75
N ALA A 366 32.80 8.15 0.87
CA ALA A 366 31.77 8.11 -0.17
C ALA A 366 30.36 8.00 0.43
N THR A 367 30.17 7.14 1.44
CA THR A 367 28.90 7.03 2.18
C THR A 367 28.52 8.34 2.86
N LEU A 368 29.46 9.03 3.52
CA LEU A 368 29.20 10.33 4.15
C LEU A 368 28.80 11.40 3.11
N ALA A 369 29.50 11.45 1.99
CA ALA A 369 29.17 12.37 0.90
C ALA A 369 27.78 12.09 0.32
N GLN A 370 27.43 10.82 0.12
CA GLN A 370 26.12 10.38 -0.32
C GLN A 370 25.01 10.82 0.65
N ILE A 371 25.19 10.54 1.94
CA ILE A 371 24.25 10.94 3.00
C ILE A 371 24.03 12.46 2.95
N ALA A 372 25.10 13.24 2.91
CA ALA A 372 25.02 14.70 2.86
C ALA A 372 24.25 15.19 1.62
N VAL A 373 24.59 14.69 0.44
CA VAL A 373 23.94 15.11 -0.83
C VAL A 373 22.45 14.82 -0.81
N PHE A 374 22.04 13.60 -0.44
CA PHE A 374 20.63 13.23 -0.50
C PHE A 374 19.80 13.84 0.63
N ILE A 375 20.38 14.09 1.81
CA ILE A 375 19.72 14.88 2.86
C ILE A 375 19.49 16.32 2.40
N LEU A 376 20.46 16.94 1.72
CA LEU A 376 20.28 18.28 1.15
C LEU A 376 19.19 18.31 0.08
N ILE A 377 19.12 17.31 -0.80
CA ILE A 377 18.04 17.17 -1.78
C ILE A 377 16.69 17.02 -1.09
N PHE A 378 16.59 16.18 -0.05
CA PHE A 378 15.37 16.03 0.74
C PHE A 378 14.98 17.35 1.43
N ALA A 379 15.93 18.06 2.03
CA ALA A 379 15.69 19.35 2.66
C ALA A 379 15.17 20.37 1.64
N CYS A 380 15.75 20.45 0.45
CA CYS A 380 15.28 21.28 -0.65
C CYS A 380 13.85 20.92 -1.08
N PHE A 381 13.56 19.62 -1.25
CA PHE A 381 12.21 19.15 -1.54
C PHE A 381 11.21 19.54 -0.44
N TRP A 382 11.59 19.36 0.82
CA TRP A 382 10.75 19.68 1.97
C TRP A 382 10.50 21.19 2.10
N MET A 383 11.50 22.03 1.83
CA MET A 383 11.33 23.49 1.80
C MET A 383 10.33 23.93 0.72
N LEU A 384 10.37 23.31 -0.46
CA LEU A 384 9.52 23.68 -1.59
C LEU A 384 8.10 23.10 -1.51
N TRP A 385 7.96 21.85 -1.04
CA TRP A 385 6.68 21.11 -1.07
C TRP A 385 6.24 20.53 0.27
N GLY A 386 7.07 20.54 1.32
CA GLY A 386 6.80 19.90 2.61
C GLY A 386 5.53 20.41 3.29
N ARG A 387 5.23 21.71 3.19
CA ARG A 387 4.00 22.29 3.74
C ARG A 387 2.72 21.64 3.21
N GLN A 388 2.73 21.23 1.94
CA GLN A 388 1.60 20.58 1.29
C GLN A 388 1.33 19.16 1.81
N PHE A 389 2.27 18.55 2.54
CA PHE A 389 2.08 17.24 3.18
C PHE A 389 1.50 17.36 4.60
N LEU A 390 1.66 18.51 5.26
CA LEU A 390 1.17 18.73 6.64
C LEU A 390 -0.35 18.53 6.80
N PRO A 391 -1.21 19.00 5.87
CA PRO A 391 -2.65 18.76 5.99
C PRO A 391 -3.02 17.27 5.98
N LEU A 392 -2.25 16.43 5.26
CA LEU A 392 -2.48 14.99 5.18
C LEU A 392 -2.28 14.29 6.54
N MET A 393 -1.41 14.86 7.38
CA MET A 393 -1.14 14.36 8.73
C MET A 393 -2.07 14.96 9.79
N ARG A 394 -2.77 16.05 9.45
CA ARG A 394 -3.64 16.77 10.39
C ARG A 394 -5.06 16.19 10.48
N ASP A 395 -5.41 15.25 9.60
CA ASP A 395 -6.74 14.65 9.52
C ASP A 395 -7.09 13.93 10.84
N ARG A 396 -7.86 14.62 11.67
CA ARG A 396 -8.46 14.11 12.91
C ARG A 396 -9.87 13.65 12.59
N ASP A 397 -10.04 12.53 11.91
CA ASP A 397 -11.35 11.88 11.95
C ASP A 397 -11.49 11.21 13.33
N PRO A 398 -12.31 11.75 14.25
CA PRO A 398 -12.43 11.29 15.62
C PRO A 398 -13.49 10.19 15.77
N ALA A 399 -14.06 9.68 14.66
CA ALA A 399 -15.15 8.71 14.70
C ALA A 399 -14.81 7.44 15.52
N MET A 400 -13.53 7.09 15.65
CA MET A 400 -13.07 5.96 16.47
C MET A 400 -11.85 6.27 17.31
N LYS A 401 -11.82 5.75 18.54
CA LYS A 401 -10.62 5.72 19.40
C LYS A 401 -9.51 4.90 18.74
N LEU A 402 -8.25 5.14 19.14
CA LEU A 402 -7.08 4.44 18.59
C LEU A 402 -7.23 2.91 18.66
N SER A 403 -7.72 2.36 19.77
CA SER A 403 -7.98 0.92 19.92
C SER A 403 -8.96 0.38 18.87
N GLY A 404 -10.00 1.15 18.53
CA GLY A 404 -10.94 0.81 17.46
C GLY A 404 -10.30 0.88 16.08
N LYS A 405 -9.45 1.88 15.83
CA LYS A 405 -8.69 1.99 14.57
C LYS A 405 -7.72 0.81 14.39
N LEU A 406 -7.00 0.44 15.44
CA LEU A 406 -6.11 -0.72 15.45
C LEU A 406 -6.89 -2.02 15.24
N GLY A 407 -8.01 -2.22 15.94
CA GLY A 407 -8.88 -3.38 15.74
C GLY A 407 -9.39 -3.50 14.31
N ALA A 408 -9.83 -2.39 13.71
CA ALA A 408 -10.23 -2.34 12.31
C ALA A 408 -9.06 -2.60 11.36
N ALA A 409 -7.87 -2.10 11.68
CA ALA A 409 -6.67 -2.27 10.85
C ALA A 409 -6.19 -3.72 10.82
N PHE A 410 -6.07 -4.37 11.97
CA PHE A 410 -5.66 -5.78 12.06
C PHE A 410 -6.70 -6.77 11.51
N THR A 411 -7.94 -6.32 11.32
CA THR A 411 -9.02 -7.15 10.75
C THR A 411 -9.33 -6.83 9.29
N ALA A 412 -8.71 -5.79 8.72
CA ALA A 412 -8.84 -5.46 7.31
C ALA A 412 -8.20 -6.57 6.46
N TRP A 413 -8.86 -6.94 5.36
CA TRP A 413 -8.37 -8.00 4.47
C TRP A 413 -6.90 -7.84 4.04
N PRO A 414 -6.43 -6.63 3.65
CA PRO A 414 -5.01 -6.43 3.31
C PRO A 414 -4.07 -6.79 4.46
N SER A 415 -4.39 -6.38 5.68
CA SER A 415 -3.56 -6.66 6.86
C SER A 415 -3.59 -8.13 7.25
N VAL A 416 -4.76 -8.79 7.20
CA VAL A 416 -4.87 -10.22 7.50
C VAL A 416 -4.07 -11.04 6.49
N THR A 417 -4.24 -10.77 5.19
CA THR A 417 -3.47 -11.42 4.14
C THR A 417 -1.98 -11.20 4.33
N PHE A 418 -1.57 -9.96 4.61
CA PHE A 418 -0.18 -9.61 4.90
C PHE A 418 0.40 -10.38 6.09
N ILE A 419 -0.30 -10.40 7.23
CA ILE A 419 0.16 -11.09 8.44
C ILE A 419 0.31 -12.59 8.20
N LEU A 420 -0.58 -13.19 7.40
CA LEU A 420 -0.46 -14.60 7.04
C LEU A 420 0.79 -14.87 6.19
N ILE A 421 1.04 -14.05 5.16
CA ILE A 421 2.28 -14.10 4.33
C ILE A 421 3.50 -14.03 5.21
N TYR A 422 3.52 -13.04 6.10
CA TYR A 422 4.62 -12.82 7.00
C TYR A 422 4.87 -14.02 7.93
N ILE A 423 3.83 -14.56 8.56
CA ILE A 423 3.95 -15.76 9.40
C ILE A 423 4.43 -16.96 8.58
N GLY A 424 3.89 -17.15 7.36
CA GLY A 424 4.31 -18.21 6.45
C GLY A 424 5.79 -18.10 6.08
N MET A 425 6.26 -16.88 5.77
CA MET A 425 7.67 -16.60 5.49
C MET A 425 8.56 -16.92 6.68
N ILE A 426 8.16 -16.55 7.91
CA ILE A 426 8.92 -16.87 9.13
C ILE A 426 9.01 -18.39 9.33
N ILE A 427 7.90 -19.10 9.19
CA ILE A 427 7.88 -20.56 9.35
C ILE A 427 8.77 -21.21 8.29
N TYR A 428 8.63 -20.79 7.03
CA TYR A 428 9.42 -21.29 5.91
C TYR A 428 10.91 -21.04 6.12
N SER A 429 11.32 -19.80 6.41
CA SER A 429 12.72 -19.46 6.62
C SER A 429 13.32 -20.22 7.80
N THR A 430 12.60 -20.29 8.93
CA THR A 430 13.03 -21.06 10.10
C THR A 430 13.21 -22.53 9.78
N LEU A 431 12.28 -23.12 9.02
CA LEU A 431 12.34 -24.53 8.62
C LEU A 431 13.51 -24.78 7.65
N MET A 432 13.76 -23.88 6.70
CA MET A 432 14.90 -23.98 5.78
C MET A 432 16.22 -23.85 6.52
N THR A 433 16.34 -22.91 7.47
CA THR A 433 17.53 -22.78 8.33
C THR A 433 17.73 -24.01 9.22
N TRP A 434 16.65 -24.61 9.73
CA TRP A 434 16.73 -25.82 10.53
C TRP A 434 17.18 -27.03 9.69
N LEU A 435 16.64 -27.17 8.48
CA LEU A 435 17.04 -28.20 7.54
C LEU A 435 18.50 -28.03 7.12
N SER A 436 18.95 -26.81 6.79
CA SER A 436 20.35 -26.60 6.45
C SER A 436 21.25 -26.99 7.63
N TYR A 437 20.93 -26.61 8.86
CA TYR A 437 21.72 -26.99 10.04
C TYR A 437 21.72 -28.51 10.36
N TYR A 438 20.70 -29.26 9.95
CA TYR A 438 20.63 -30.71 10.20
C TYR A 438 21.29 -31.56 9.10
N TYR A 439 21.33 -31.04 7.88
CA TYR A 439 21.89 -31.74 6.72
C TYR A 439 23.30 -31.25 6.33
N TYR A 440 23.81 -30.23 7.02
CA TYR A 440 25.19 -29.73 6.98
C TYR A 440 25.79 -29.73 8.39
#